data_AF-A0A9E1XQF1-F1
#
_entry.id   AF-A0A9E1XQF1-F1
#
_cell.length_a   1.000
_cell.length_b   1.000
_cell.length_c   1.000
_cell.angle_alpha   90.00
_cell.angle_beta   90.00
_cell.angle_gamma   90.00
#
_symmetry.space_group_name_H-M   'P 1'
#
loop_
_entity.id
_entity.type
_entity.pdbx_description
1 polymer ?
#
loop_
_entity_poly.entity_id
_entity_poly.type
_entity_poly.pdbx_seq_one_letter_code
_entity_poly.pdbx_strand_id
1 'polypeptide(L)'
;MKLPFRNRDLRPFLLLCGLLAVVWFRHHPQKDAADGRPVTVTVEQAQDLFPDAVSLPPRQERYPSHSVLDADGAPLGVLILSGPDTAQITGYGGPTPVAVGLDDEGDVFGVVLLANAESESYLMDVLDSGLLECWNGLPVDQAITKTVDAVSGATMSSSAIIETLRATLQPLVQVEQAVPPPTSRVTGTMLWVWLVLALDIALFFFGKRLRRLRTWLLLANVAVIGFLAGSMLSLAQASGWSVHGIPQRVWLTTGAMAFLAILLPLLTGRDFYCSHVCPYGACQELLGKLRRPKVRTPGWLGGWLRTLRGAVLGTAWLGLVVGVAQDLTVAEPFAAFHLRAAPLSVLMLAGAFLLISLFIPRAWCRFLCPTGRLLTAARAKPRAPGASRGALLSFPLLGLLLLIVAGCWLAWTASFVPSQTPRDILSVIHSRRSVRHYTDEPVAQKQLDTLLRAGMAAPTAGNAQPWSFVVVTDRDRLGKLAEGLEYGKMLAKAGAAIIVCGRPEDALPGEANDMWVQDCSAASENILLAAQGIGLGAVWVGVYPIDERIGMVRQVLGLPETVVPLNVISLGHPLGIERPKRKFDPGQVHWESWQDK
;
A
#
# COMPACT_ATOMS: atom_id res chain seq x y z
N MET A 1 10.98 -42.00 0.99
CA MET A 1 11.57 -40.70 0.59
C MET A 1 11.87 -39.89 1.85
N LYS A 2 13.10 -39.96 2.39
CA LYS A 2 13.48 -39.22 3.60
C LYS A 2 13.86 -37.79 3.20
N LEU A 3 13.10 -36.78 3.64
CA LEU A 3 13.46 -35.38 3.50
C LEU A 3 14.88 -35.15 4.06
N PRO A 4 15.75 -34.36 3.40
CA PRO A 4 17.17 -34.29 3.72
C PRO A 4 17.49 -33.32 4.88
N PHE A 5 16.51 -32.96 5.72
CA PHE A 5 16.69 -31.99 6.79
C PHE A 5 16.89 -32.70 8.12
N ARG A 6 18.10 -32.63 8.68
CA ARG A 6 18.40 -33.14 10.03
C ARG A 6 17.95 -32.07 11.03
N ASN A 7 17.15 -32.47 12.03
CA ASN A 7 16.47 -31.63 13.04
C ASN A 7 17.37 -30.64 13.84
N ARG A 8 18.70 -30.74 13.72
CA ARG A 8 19.69 -29.90 14.41
C ARG A 8 20.08 -28.65 13.60
N ASP A 9 19.74 -28.60 12.32
CA ASP A 9 20.14 -27.54 11.38
C ASP A 9 19.15 -26.36 11.31
N LEU A 10 17.93 -26.52 11.85
CA LEU A 10 16.91 -25.46 11.92
C LEU A 10 16.99 -24.59 13.18
N ARG A 11 17.73 -24.98 14.22
CA ARG A 11 17.77 -24.26 15.51
C ARG A 11 18.17 -22.77 15.40
N PRO A 12 19.25 -22.37 14.69
CA PRO A 12 19.59 -20.95 14.57
C PRO A 12 18.59 -20.17 13.72
N PHE A 13 17.94 -20.82 12.75
CA PHE A 13 16.87 -20.22 11.95
C PHE A 13 15.58 -20.05 12.77
N LEU A 14 15.20 -21.05 13.57
CA LEU A 14 14.06 -20.98 14.48
C LEU A 14 14.29 -19.98 15.62
N LEU A 15 15.52 -19.87 16.14
CA LEU A 15 15.91 -18.81 17.08
C LEU A 15 15.79 -17.42 16.44
N LEU A 16 16.18 -17.29 15.18
CA LEU A 16 16.02 -16.04 14.42
C LEU A 16 14.53 -15.73 14.19
N CYS A 17 13.72 -16.71 13.77
CA CYS A 17 12.27 -16.55 13.65
C CYS A 17 11.62 -16.20 14.99
N GLY A 18 12.10 -16.79 16.10
CA GLY A 18 11.65 -16.46 17.45
C GLY A 18 12.04 -15.05 17.88
N LEU A 19 13.26 -14.60 17.57
CA LEU A 19 13.71 -13.22 17.81
C LEU A 19 12.94 -12.20 16.96
N LEU A 20 12.68 -12.53 15.70
CA LEU A 20 11.81 -11.75 14.81
C LEU A 20 10.39 -11.68 15.37
N ALA A 21 9.86 -12.79 15.90
CA ALA A 21 8.56 -12.81 16.55
C ALA A 21 8.55 -11.97 17.85
N VAL A 22 9.60 -12.00 18.66
CA VAL A 22 9.72 -11.17 19.87
C VAL A 22 9.82 -9.69 19.52
N VAL A 23 10.61 -9.31 18.51
CA VAL A 23 10.67 -7.94 18.00
C VAL A 23 9.33 -7.52 17.41
N TRP A 24 8.67 -8.39 16.65
CA TRP A 24 7.31 -8.18 16.15
C TRP A 24 6.32 -7.94 17.29
N PHE A 25 6.33 -8.76 18.36
CA PHE A 25 5.45 -8.59 19.52
C PHE A 25 5.80 -7.35 20.37
N ARG A 26 7.08 -6.97 20.48
CA ARG A 26 7.54 -5.84 21.30
C ARG A 26 7.50 -4.49 20.59
N HIS A 27 7.70 -4.45 19.28
CA HIS A 27 7.50 -3.26 18.43
C HIS A 27 6.10 -3.21 17.82
N HIS A 28 5.26 -4.21 18.10
CA HIS A 28 3.81 -4.11 17.96
C HIS A 28 3.14 -2.93 18.68
N PRO A 29 3.72 -2.22 19.68
CA PRO A 29 3.19 -0.96 20.18
C PRO A 29 3.17 0.16 19.14
N GLN A 30 3.95 0.09 18.03
CA GLN A 30 3.75 0.96 16.85
C GLN A 30 2.54 0.53 15.98
N LYS A 31 1.61 -0.25 16.56
CA LYS A 31 0.23 -0.42 16.10
C LYS A 31 -0.52 0.90 15.94
N ASP A 32 -0.06 2.01 16.52
CA ASP A 32 -0.87 3.23 16.50
C ASP A 32 -1.14 3.73 15.06
N ALA A 33 -0.18 3.61 14.13
CA ALA A 33 -0.43 3.93 12.71
C ALA A 33 -1.09 2.76 11.94
N ALA A 34 -0.71 1.50 12.22
CA ALA A 34 -1.10 0.35 11.39
C ALA A 34 -2.41 -0.37 11.82
N ASP A 35 -2.88 -0.21 13.06
CA ASP A 35 -4.12 -0.81 13.59
C ASP A 35 -5.33 0.15 13.54
N GLY A 36 -5.20 1.31 12.88
CA GLY A 36 -6.29 2.28 12.78
C GLY A 36 -6.60 3.04 14.07
N ARG A 37 -5.61 3.20 14.97
CA ARG A 37 -5.68 4.22 16.03
C ARG A 37 -5.42 5.60 15.40
N PRO A 38 -5.98 6.67 15.97
CA PRO A 38 -5.83 8.01 15.40
C PRO A 38 -4.36 8.45 15.47
N VAL A 39 -3.82 8.86 14.32
CA VAL A 39 -2.56 9.62 14.25
C VAL A 39 -2.75 10.88 15.09
N THR A 40 -1.87 11.12 16.06
CA THR A 40 -1.96 12.26 16.98
C THR A 40 -0.91 13.31 16.66
N VAL A 41 -1.29 14.59 16.79
CA VAL A 41 -0.38 15.74 16.71
C VAL A 41 -0.29 16.42 18.08
N THR A 42 0.90 16.85 18.45
CA THR A 42 1.12 17.61 19.70
C THR A 42 1.01 19.12 19.43
N VAL A 43 0.75 19.91 20.48
CA VAL A 43 0.73 21.38 20.38
C VAL A 43 2.09 21.91 19.92
N GLU A 44 3.19 21.33 20.40
CA GLU A 44 4.55 21.70 19.99
C GLU A 44 4.77 21.51 18.48
N GLN A 45 4.33 20.37 17.92
CA GLN A 45 4.38 20.13 16.47
C GLN A 45 3.43 21.04 15.68
N ALA A 46 2.32 21.47 16.29
CA ALA A 46 1.45 22.46 15.68
C ALA A 46 2.09 23.85 15.69
N GLN A 47 2.89 24.18 16.71
CA GLN A 47 3.62 25.45 16.83
C GLN A 47 4.73 25.61 15.79
N ASP A 48 5.26 24.51 15.26
CA ASP A 48 6.17 24.53 14.10
C ASP A 48 5.52 25.13 12.84
N LEU A 49 4.18 25.04 12.73
CA LEU A 49 3.40 25.65 11.68
C LEU A 49 2.75 26.95 12.15
N PHE A 50 2.05 26.94 13.28
CA PHE A 50 1.30 28.06 13.82
C PHE A 50 1.91 28.48 15.18
N PRO A 51 2.87 29.42 15.23
CA PRO A 51 3.63 29.72 16.45
C PRO A 51 2.77 30.07 17.67
N ASP A 52 1.60 30.67 17.44
CA ASP A 52 0.66 31.09 18.48
C ASP A 52 -0.33 29.99 18.89
N ALA A 53 -0.19 28.76 18.37
CA ALA A 53 -1.07 27.64 18.70
C ALA A 53 -0.98 27.25 20.18
N VAL A 54 -2.13 27.18 20.85
CA VAL A 54 -2.26 26.78 22.26
C VAL A 54 -3.17 25.58 22.44
N SER A 55 -4.20 25.42 21.59
CA SER A 55 -5.11 24.27 21.68
C SER A 55 -5.50 23.71 20.31
N LEU A 56 -5.75 22.39 20.29
CA LEU A 56 -6.04 21.61 19.09
C LEU A 56 -7.34 20.79 19.23
N PRO A 57 -8.52 21.41 19.37
CA PRO A 57 -9.76 20.65 19.46
C PRO A 57 -10.01 19.85 18.16
N PRO A 58 -10.43 18.58 18.24
CA PRO A 58 -10.73 17.77 17.07
C PRO A 58 -11.96 18.32 16.34
N ARG A 59 -11.93 18.30 15.00
CA ARG A 59 -13.11 18.64 14.18
C ARG A 59 -13.92 17.38 13.90
N GLN A 60 -15.25 17.51 13.85
CA GLN A 60 -16.14 16.41 13.42
C GLN A 60 -16.16 16.33 11.89
N GLU A 61 -15.04 15.89 11.31
CA GLU A 61 -14.86 15.78 9.86
C GLU A 61 -14.59 14.33 9.45
N ARG A 62 -14.63 14.10 8.13
CA ARG A 62 -14.56 12.78 7.51
C ARG A 62 -13.15 12.18 7.48
N TYR A 63 -12.16 12.98 7.86
CA TYR A 63 -10.74 12.66 7.93
C TYR A 63 -10.21 13.23 9.25
N PRO A 64 -9.10 12.70 9.79
CA PRO A 64 -8.56 13.19 11.06
C PRO A 64 -8.10 14.65 10.91
N SER A 65 -8.77 15.58 11.60
CA SER A 65 -8.42 16.99 11.59
C SER A 65 -8.64 17.68 12.94
N HIS A 66 -7.85 18.72 13.19
CA HIS A 66 -7.92 19.56 14.39
C HIS A 66 -8.02 21.03 13.98
N SER A 67 -8.85 21.80 14.67
CA SER A 67 -8.76 23.27 14.59
C SER A 67 -7.54 23.73 15.37
N VAL A 68 -6.84 24.74 14.87
CA VAL A 68 -5.70 25.35 15.58
C VAL A 68 -6.19 26.65 16.19
N LEU A 69 -6.13 26.76 17.52
CA LEU A 69 -6.58 27.96 18.24
C LEU A 69 -5.44 28.60 19.03
N ASP A 70 -5.46 29.93 19.11
CA ASP A 70 -4.55 30.71 19.95
C ASP A 70 -4.95 30.71 21.44
N ALA A 71 -4.22 31.49 22.26
CA ALA A 71 -4.47 31.62 23.70
C ALA A 71 -5.85 32.22 24.04
N ASP A 72 -6.39 33.06 23.14
CA ASP A 72 -7.68 33.73 23.30
C ASP A 72 -8.84 32.91 22.70
N GLY A 73 -8.53 31.76 22.07
CA GLY A 73 -9.49 30.86 21.43
C GLY A 73 -9.86 31.25 20.00
N ALA A 74 -9.13 32.18 19.37
CA ALA A 74 -9.34 32.55 17.98
C ALA A 74 -8.74 31.49 17.03
N PRO A 75 -9.40 31.19 15.88
CA PRO A 75 -8.88 30.23 14.92
C PRO A 75 -7.67 30.79 14.18
N LEU A 76 -6.59 30.01 14.14
CA LEU A 76 -5.37 30.26 13.36
C LEU A 76 -5.33 29.45 12.06
N GLY A 77 -6.09 28.36 12.00
CA GLY A 77 -6.13 27.46 10.84
C GLY A 77 -6.59 26.05 11.20
N VAL A 78 -6.23 25.08 10.36
CA VAL A 78 -6.68 23.68 10.45
C VAL A 78 -5.51 22.75 10.23
N LEU A 79 -5.35 21.73 11.08
CA LEU A 79 -4.42 20.63 10.86
C LEU A 79 -5.16 19.41 10.31
N ILE A 80 -4.71 18.92 9.16
CA ILE A 80 -5.18 17.67 8.56
C ILE A 80 -4.12 16.61 8.80
N LEU A 81 -4.48 15.50 9.43
CA LEU A 81 -3.54 14.43 9.76
C LEU A 81 -3.70 13.26 8.79
N SER A 82 -2.59 12.58 8.53
CA SER A 82 -2.59 11.32 7.80
C SER A 82 -3.56 10.30 8.41
N GLY A 83 -4.46 9.77 7.57
CA GLY A 83 -5.46 8.79 8.00
C GLY A 83 -4.88 7.36 8.16
N PRO A 84 -5.66 6.43 8.75
CA PRO A 84 -5.28 5.02 8.86
C PRO A 84 -4.88 4.39 7.52
N ASP A 85 -5.54 4.81 6.43
CA ASP A 85 -5.31 4.37 5.06
C ASP A 85 -3.98 4.89 4.46
N THR A 86 -3.12 5.53 5.24
CA THR A 86 -1.77 5.94 4.80
C THR A 86 -0.68 5.06 5.41
N ALA A 87 -1.01 4.19 6.38
CA ALA A 87 -0.04 3.40 7.12
C ALA A 87 0.72 2.38 6.26
N GLN A 88 0.15 1.97 5.13
CA GLN A 88 0.79 1.11 4.13
C GLN A 88 1.82 1.86 3.25
N ILE A 89 1.81 3.19 3.28
CA ILE A 89 2.79 4.04 2.59
C ILE A 89 4.01 4.18 3.50
N THR A 90 4.99 3.29 3.30
CA THR A 90 6.18 3.21 4.17
C THR A 90 7.42 3.70 3.43
N GLY A 91 8.33 4.48 4.00
CA GLY A 91 9.62 4.86 3.41
C GLY A 91 10.70 3.77 3.48
N TYR A 92 11.93 4.14 3.81
CA TYR A 92 13.05 3.21 3.98
C TYR A 92 12.96 2.43 5.30
N GLY A 93 12.50 3.09 6.37
CA GLY A 93 12.40 2.55 7.72
C GLY A 93 10.98 2.14 8.14
N GLY A 94 9.95 2.81 7.62
CA GLY A 94 8.55 2.45 7.90
C GLY A 94 7.55 3.55 7.53
N PRO A 95 6.32 3.58 8.09
CA PRO A 95 5.30 4.58 7.75
C PRO A 95 5.80 6.02 7.95
N THR A 96 5.37 6.94 7.06
CA THR A 96 5.76 8.36 7.06
C THR A 96 4.54 9.29 7.24
N PRO A 97 3.84 9.25 8.38
CA PRO A 97 2.67 10.08 8.62
C PRO A 97 3.02 11.58 8.62
N VAL A 98 2.15 12.41 8.07
CA VAL A 98 2.28 13.87 8.01
C VAL A 98 1.08 14.56 8.64
N ALA A 99 1.28 15.78 9.11
CA ALA A 99 0.25 16.77 9.39
C ALA A 99 0.39 17.90 8.37
N VAL A 100 -0.71 18.30 7.75
CA VAL A 100 -0.75 19.44 6.82
C VAL A 100 -1.57 20.55 7.46
N GLY A 101 -0.94 21.69 7.70
CA GLY A 101 -1.60 22.91 8.13
C GLY A 101 -2.23 23.63 6.95
N LEU A 102 -3.49 24.01 7.08
CA LEU A 102 -4.22 24.86 6.15
C LEU A 102 -4.56 26.18 6.82
N ASP A 103 -4.45 27.26 6.08
CA ASP A 103 -4.93 28.58 6.52
C ASP A 103 -6.44 28.73 6.29
N ASP A 104 -6.96 29.92 6.61
CA ASP A 104 -8.39 30.26 6.48
C ASP A 104 -8.89 30.29 5.03
N GLU A 105 -7.99 30.46 4.06
CA GLU A 105 -8.30 30.45 2.62
C GLU A 105 -8.34 29.02 2.06
N GLY A 106 -7.85 28.04 2.84
CA GLY A 106 -7.74 26.64 2.44
C GLY A 106 -6.47 26.35 1.65
N ASP A 107 -5.46 27.22 1.73
CA ASP A 107 -4.14 27.02 1.15
C ASP A 107 -3.24 26.27 2.14
N VAL A 108 -2.28 25.52 1.62
CA VAL A 108 -1.32 24.78 2.45
C VAL A 108 -0.38 25.78 3.14
N PHE A 109 -0.59 25.99 4.43
CA PHE A 109 0.26 26.82 5.27
C PHE A 109 1.63 26.15 5.48
N GLY A 110 1.63 24.84 5.72
CA GLY A 110 2.85 24.05 5.79
C GLY A 110 2.63 22.59 6.13
N VAL A 111 3.71 21.81 6.12
CA VAL A 111 3.68 20.36 6.33
C VAL A 111 4.67 19.98 7.41
N VAL A 112 4.22 19.20 8.39
CA VAL A 112 5.08 18.63 9.44
C VAL A 112 5.07 17.11 9.31
N LEU A 113 6.24 16.49 9.42
CA LEU A 113 6.34 15.05 9.54
C LEU A 113 6.07 14.63 10.99
N LEU A 114 5.12 13.73 11.19
CA LEU A 114 4.77 13.22 12.51
C LEU A 114 5.73 12.11 12.92
N ALA A 115 5.58 11.62 14.16
CA ALA A 115 6.39 10.52 14.68
C ALA A 115 6.35 9.33 13.71
N ASN A 116 7.52 8.91 13.23
CA ASN A 116 7.65 7.98 12.12
C ASN A 116 8.78 6.98 12.38
N ALA A 117 8.83 5.95 11.55
CA ALA A 117 9.82 4.88 11.65
C ALA A 117 11.00 5.06 10.67
N GLU A 118 11.17 6.24 10.07
CA GLU A 118 12.31 6.51 9.20
C GLU A 118 13.60 6.68 9.98
N SER A 119 14.70 6.40 9.30
CA SER A 119 16.04 6.61 9.82
C SER A 119 16.36 8.10 9.85
N GLU A 120 16.92 8.58 10.97
CA GLU A 120 17.15 10.00 11.24
C GLU A 120 17.96 10.67 10.12
N SER A 121 18.96 9.97 9.59
CA SER A 121 19.83 10.50 8.54
C SER A 121 19.15 10.71 7.20
N TYR A 122 18.20 9.84 6.84
CA TYR A 122 17.40 10.00 5.62
C TYR A 122 16.32 11.06 5.82
N LEU A 123 15.81 11.20 7.04
CA LEU A 123 14.85 12.24 7.39
C LEU A 123 15.48 13.63 7.31
N MET A 124 16.66 13.84 7.90
CA MET A 124 17.37 15.12 7.84
C MET A 124 17.64 15.56 6.40
N ASP A 125 18.05 14.65 5.51
CA ASP A 125 18.24 14.95 4.10
C ASP A 125 16.95 15.40 3.39
N VAL A 126 15.81 14.84 3.79
CA VAL A 126 14.50 15.26 3.26
C VAL A 126 14.14 16.64 3.77
N LEU A 127 14.33 16.91 5.06
CA LEU A 127 14.06 18.21 5.67
C LEU A 127 14.98 19.30 5.09
N ASP A 128 16.29 19.05 5.05
CA ASP A 128 17.30 19.97 4.50
C ASP A 128 17.12 20.24 3.00
N SER A 129 16.48 19.32 2.27
CA SER A 129 16.20 19.52 0.84
C SER A 129 15.11 20.56 0.55
N GLY A 130 14.38 21.00 1.57
CA GLY A 130 13.23 21.88 1.39
C GLY A 130 12.00 21.15 0.81
N LEU A 131 11.92 19.82 0.99
CA LEU A 131 10.85 19.02 0.38
C LEU A 131 9.48 19.45 0.92
N LEU A 132 9.34 19.61 2.24
CA LEU A 132 8.05 19.87 2.90
C LEU A 132 7.50 21.25 2.53
N GLU A 133 8.38 22.20 2.27
CA GLU A 133 8.11 23.58 1.88
C GLU A 133 7.63 23.68 0.43
N CYS A 134 7.81 22.62 -0.37
CA CYS A 134 7.35 22.60 -1.76
C CYS A 134 5.85 22.78 -1.89
N TRP A 135 5.06 22.56 -0.84
CA TRP A 135 3.60 22.73 -0.88
C TRP A 135 3.11 24.04 -0.27
N ASN A 136 3.97 24.82 0.38
CA ASN A 136 3.55 26.04 1.09
C ASN A 136 2.97 27.07 0.12
N GLY A 137 1.85 27.70 0.52
CA GLY A 137 1.11 28.69 -0.24
C GLY A 137 0.39 28.13 -1.47
N LEU A 138 0.21 26.81 -1.57
CA LEU A 138 -0.57 26.21 -2.65
C LEU A 138 -1.99 25.92 -2.21
N PRO A 139 -2.99 26.24 -3.04
CA PRO A 139 -4.33 25.68 -2.92
C PRO A 139 -4.29 24.16 -2.93
N VAL A 140 -5.14 23.52 -2.13
CA VAL A 140 -5.09 22.05 -1.94
C VAL A 140 -5.27 21.27 -3.25
N ASP A 141 -6.08 21.77 -4.19
CA ASP A 141 -6.26 21.16 -5.51
C ASP A 141 -4.98 21.18 -6.37
N GLN A 142 -4.18 22.23 -6.25
CA GLN A 142 -2.86 22.35 -6.86
C GLN A 142 -1.82 21.52 -6.11
N ALA A 143 -1.89 21.47 -4.77
CA ALA A 143 -0.96 20.72 -3.93
C ALA A 143 -0.97 19.21 -4.24
N ILE A 144 -2.14 18.62 -4.49
CA ILE A 144 -2.28 17.19 -4.83
C ILE A 144 -1.65 16.85 -6.18
N THR A 145 -1.84 17.73 -7.17
CA THR A 145 -1.39 17.51 -8.55
C THR A 145 0.05 17.95 -8.79
N LYS A 146 0.65 18.69 -7.84
CA LYS A 146 2.04 19.15 -7.93
C LYS A 146 2.98 17.97 -8.08
N THR A 147 3.76 18.00 -9.15
CA THR A 147 4.86 17.06 -9.36
C THR A 147 6.06 17.55 -8.56
N VAL A 148 6.43 16.81 -7.52
CA VAL A 148 7.60 17.06 -6.70
C VAL A 148 8.59 15.93 -6.93
N ASP A 149 9.83 16.29 -7.22
CA ASP A 149 10.89 15.31 -7.43
C ASP A 149 11.31 14.68 -6.09
N ALA A 150 11.53 13.36 -6.12
CA ALA A 150 12.08 12.66 -4.98
C ALA A 150 13.52 13.13 -4.70
N VAL A 151 13.87 13.21 -3.41
CA VAL A 151 15.20 13.65 -2.96
C VAL A 151 16.23 12.61 -3.35
N SER A 152 17.27 13.03 -4.06
CA SER A 152 18.36 12.16 -4.47
C SER A 152 19.16 11.72 -3.25
N GLY A 153 19.23 10.42 -2.99
CA GLY A 153 19.82 9.88 -1.76
C GLY A 153 18.79 9.48 -0.71
N ALA A 154 17.60 10.06 -0.70
CA ALA A 154 16.50 9.69 0.20
C ALA A 154 15.22 9.31 -0.56
N THR A 155 15.36 8.82 -1.80
CA THR A 155 14.25 8.65 -2.75
C THR A 155 13.10 7.82 -2.19
N MET A 156 13.40 6.70 -1.50
CA MET A 156 12.35 5.87 -0.91
C MET A 156 11.54 6.59 0.17
N SER A 157 12.21 7.34 1.04
CA SER A 157 11.62 8.10 2.14
C SER A 157 10.86 9.32 1.60
N SER A 158 11.49 10.12 0.72
CA SER A 158 10.87 11.28 0.10
C SER A 158 9.66 10.90 -0.76
N SER A 159 9.71 9.79 -1.50
CA SER A 159 8.55 9.34 -2.29
C SER A 159 7.40 8.88 -1.40
N ALA A 160 7.69 8.22 -0.28
CA ALA A 160 6.68 7.84 0.68
C ALA A 160 6.03 9.07 1.34
N ILE A 161 6.81 10.09 1.68
CA ILE A 161 6.30 11.37 2.21
C ILE A 161 5.42 12.08 1.18
N ILE A 162 5.86 12.20 -0.07
CA ILE A 162 5.07 12.78 -1.18
C ILE A 162 3.73 12.02 -1.34
N GLU A 163 3.77 10.69 -1.32
CA GLU A 163 2.60 9.83 -1.48
C GLU A 163 1.65 9.94 -0.27
N THR A 164 2.19 9.98 0.95
CA THR A 164 1.43 10.14 2.20
C THR A 164 0.75 11.50 2.25
N LEU A 165 1.45 12.58 1.88
CA LEU A 165 0.89 13.93 1.80
C LEU A 165 -0.27 13.99 0.81
N ARG A 166 -0.08 13.46 -0.41
CA ARG A 166 -1.17 13.41 -1.40
C ARG A 166 -2.36 12.62 -0.89
N ALA A 167 -2.12 11.45 -0.30
CA ALA A 167 -3.19 10.63 0.29
C ALA A 167 -3.90 11.35 1.46
N THR A 168 -3.18 12.18 2.21
CA THR A 168 -3.72 12.99 3.32
C THR A 168 -4.60 14.12 2.81
N LEU A 169 -4.22 14.76 1.70
CA LEU A 169 -5.00 15.85 1.09
C LEU A 169 -6.13 15.36 0.16
N GLN A 170 -6.03 14.12 -0.36
CA GLN A 170 -7.01 13.54 -1.28
C GLN A 170 -8.47 13.68 -0.83
N PRO A 171 -8.83 13.47 0.46
CA PRO A 171 -10.20 13.63 0.93
C PRO A 171 -10.75 15.06 0.87
N LEU A 172 -9.86 16.07 0.81
CA LEU A 172 -10.23 17.49 0.79
C LEU A 172 -10.67 17.96 -0.61
N VAL A 173 -10.21 17.28 -1.66
CA VAL A 173 -10.45 17.70 -3.04
C VAL A 173 -11.55 16.87 -3.68
N GLN A 174 -12.52 17.58 -4.26
CA GLN A 174 -13.74 17.02 -4.80
C GLN A 174 -13.56 16.40 -6.21
N VAL A 175 -12.31 16.10 -6.60
CA VAL A 175 -11.93 15.59 -7.92
C VAL A 175 -11.12 14.30 -7.74
N GLU A 176 -11.69 13.16 -8.11
CA GLU A 176 -10.92 11.95 -8.42
C GLU A 176 -10.20 12.18 -9.76
N GLN A 177 -9.14 12.99 -9.73
CA GLN A 177 -8.14 12.96 -10.79
C GLN A 177 -7.25 11.75 -10.52
N ALA A 178 -7.07 10.90 -11.53
CA ALA A 178 -6.08 9.84 -11.49
C ALA A 178 -4.72 10.48 -11.21
N VAL A 179 -4.22 10.29 -9.98
CA VAL A 179 -2.85 10.68 -9.61
C VAL A 179 -1.94 9.96 -10.61
N PRO A 180 -1.22 10.68 -11.49
CA PRO A 180 -0.32 10.02 -12.40
C PRO A 180 0.68 9.23 -11.55
N PRO A 181 0.90 7.93 -11.83
CA PRO A 181 1.92 7.18 -11.12
C PRO A 181 3.24 7.95 -11.26
N PRO A 182 4.07 8.05 -10.21
CA PRO A 182 5.30 8.82 -10.24
C PRO A 182 6.07 8.51 -11.53
N THR A 183 6.20 9.52 -12.39
CA THR A 183 6.47 9.36 -13.82
C THR A 183 7.88 8.81 -14.10
N SER A 184 7.92 7.85 -15.03
CA SER A 184 8.98 7.43 -15.98
C SER A 184 10.39 7.03 -15.50
N ARG A 185 10.92 7.51 -14.37
CA ARG A 185 12.27 7.10 -13.91
C ARG A 185 12.29 5.75 -13.19
N VAL A 186 11.21 5.42 -12.47
CA VAL A 186 11.11 4.17 -11.68
C VAL A 186 11.13 2.94 -12.60
N THR A 187 10.48 3.01 -13.76
CA THR A 187 10.44 1.92 -14.75
C THR A 187 11.82 1.65 -15.36
N GLY A 188 12.59 2.71 -15.65
CA GLY A 188 13.93 2.59 -16.25
C GLY A 188 14.96 1.97 -15.29
N THR A 189 15.03 2.46 -14.04
CA THR A 189 15.96 1.93 -13.03
C THR A 189 15.65 0.47 -12.69
N MET A 190 14.37 0.09 -12.60
CA MET A 190 13.95 -1.30 -12.36
C MET A 190 14.47 -2.27 -13.42
N LEU A 191 14.39 -1.90 -14.71
CA LEU A 191 14.89 -2.73 -15.81
C LEU A 191 16.39 -3.02 -15.68
N TRP A 192 17.18 -1.99 -15.32
CA TRP A 192 18.61 -2.16 -15.09
C TRP A 192 18.91 -3.05 -13.89
N VAL A 193 18.18 -2.92 -12.79
CA VAL A 193 18.32 -3.80 -11.61
C VAL A 193 18.05 -5.26 -11.99
N TRP A 194 16.96 -5.52 -12.71
CA TRP A 194 16.62 -6.87 -13.17
C TRP A 194 17.66 -7.46 -14.12
N LEU A 195 18.21 -6.64 -15.04
CA LEU A 195 19.27 -7.06 -15.93
C LEU A 195 20.55 -7.45 -15.16
N VAL A 196 21.00 -6.62 -14.22
CA VAL A 196 22.18 -6.91 -13.39
C VAL A 196 21.96 -8.17 -12.55
N LEU A 197 20.78 -8.29 -11.92
CA LEU A 197 20.43 -9.46 -11.11
C LEU A 197 20.41 -10.77 -11.92
N ALA A 198 19.87 -10.74 -13.15
CA ALA A 198 19.85 -11.90 -14.04
C ALA A 198 21.29 -12.32 -14.45
N LEU A 199 22.16 -11.36 -14.74
CA LEU A 199 23.56 -11.62 -15.06
C LEU A 199 24.34 -12.16 -13.85
N ASP A 200 24.03 -11.70 -12.64
CA ASP A 200 24.61 -12.24 -11.40
C ASP A 200 24.19 -13.68 -11.13
N ILE A 201 22.92 -14.02 -11.40
CA ILE A 201 22.43 -15.41 -11.34
C ILE A 201 23.19 -16.26 -12.36
N ALA A 202 23.34 -15.78 -13.60
CA ALA A 202 24.11 -16.49 -14.63
C ALA A 202 25.57 -16.70 -14.19
N LEU A 203 26.22 -15.69 -13.62
CA LEU A 203 27.59 -15.80 -13.11
C LEU A 203 27.68 -16.77 -11.92
N PHE A 204 26.69 -16.81 -11.04
CA PHE A 204 26.66 -17.72 -9.88
C PHE A 204 26.65 -19.20 -10.27
N PHE A 205 25.95 -19.56 -11.35
CA PHE A 205 25.88 -20.92 -11.88
C PHE A 205 27.01 -21.24 -12.89
N PHE A 206 27.37 -20.29 -13.75
CA PHE A 206 28.31 -20.50 -14.86
C PHE A 206 29.67 -19.82 -14.67
N GLY A 207 30.06 -19.49 -13.44
CA GLY A 207 31.20 -18.63 -13.13
C GLY A 207 32.53 -18.98 -13.80
N LYS A 208 32.79 -20.26 -14.10
CA LYS A 208 33.99 -20.66 -14.86
C LYS A 208 34.01 -20.11 -16.29
N ARG A 209 32.86 -20.10 -16.98
CA ARG A 209 32.72 -19.60 -18.36
C ARG A 209 32.63 -18.08 -18.40
N LEU A 210 31.92 -17.48 -17.45
CA LEU A 210 31.64 -16.03 -17.42
C LEU A 210 32.64 -15.22 -16.57
N ARG A 211 33.78 -15.81 -16.16
CA ARG A 211 34.78 -15.17 -15.29
C ARG A 211 35.31 -13.82 -15.78
N ARG A 212 35.32 -13.58 -17.10
CA ARG A 212 35.74 -12.30 -17.69
C ARG A 212 34.75 -11.17 -17.39
N LEU A 213 33.47 -11.49 -17.24
CA LEU A 213 32.41 -10.52 -16.92
C LEU A 213 32.36 -10.16 -15.44
N ARG A 214 33.06 -10.90 -14.57
CA ARG A 214 33.01 -10.70 -13.12
C ARG A 214 33.35 -9.27 -12.71
N THR A 215 34.41 -8.68 -13.27
CA THR A 215 34.81 -7.31 -12.88
C THR A 215 33.78 -6.28 -13.35
N TRP A 216 33.24 -6.44 -14.55
CA TRP A 216 32.17 -5.57 -15.08
C TRP A 216 30.89 -5.68 -14.26
N LEU A 217 30.50 -6.88 -13.84
CA LEU A 217 29.33 -7.06 -12.98
C LEU A 217 29.53 -6.49 -11.57
N LEU A 218 30.74 -6.54 -11.02
CA LEU A 218 31.02 -5.85 -9.75
C LEU A 218 30.85 -4.34 -9.90
N LEU A 219 31.34 -3.74 -10.99
CA LEU A 219 31.15 -2.32 -11.27
C LEU A 219 29.66 -1.99 -11.49
N ALA A 220 28.93 -2.82 -12.22
CA ALA A 220 27.50 -2.65 -12.43
C ALA A 220 26.70 -2.75 -11.13
N ASN A 221 27.04 -3.67 -10.22
CA ASN A 221 26.40 -3.74 -8.91
C ASN A 221 26.66 -2.49 -8.05
N VAL A 222 27.87 -1.93 -8.10
CA VAL A 222 28.18 -0.66 -7.41
C VAL A 222 27.36 0.49 -8.00
N ALA A 223 27.33 0.62 -9.33
CA ALA A 223 26.65 1.73 -10.00
C ALA A 223 25.12 1.61 -9.95
N VAL A 224 24.58 0.46 -10.36
CA VAL A 224 23.13 0.24 -10.52
C VAL A 224 22.47 -0.07 -9.19
N ILE A 225 22.90 -1.14 -8.50
CA ILE A 225 22.25 -1.53 -7.24
C ILE A 225 22.65 -0.60 -6.10
N GLY A 226 23.90 -0.11 -6.11
CA GLY A 226 24.41 0.84 -5.12
C GLY A 226 23.84 2.24 -5.29
N PHE A 227 24.32 2.98 -6.30
CA PHE A 227 24.02 4.40 -6.44
C PHE A 227 22.70 4.71 -7.16
N LEU A 228 22.34 3.97 -8.21
CA LEU A 228 21.14 4.27 -9.01
C LEU A 228 19.85 3.83 -8.32
N ALA A 229 19.83 2.62 -7.76
CA ALA A 229 18.66 2.04 -7.12
C ALA A 229 18.61 2.31 -5.60
N GLY A 230 19.76 2.42 -4.92
CA GLY A 230 19.81 2.61 -3.46
C GLY A 230 19.21 1.45 -2.66
N SER A 231 19.04 0.27 -3.28
CA SER A 231 18.18 -0.80 -2.77
C SER A 231 19.01 -1.97 -2.22
N MET A 232 19.72 -1.76 -1.10
CA MET A 232 20.52 -2.82 -0.46
C MET A 232 19.77 -3.54 0.63
N LEU A 233 19.97 -4.85 0.76
CA LEU A 233 19.49 -5.59 1.93
C LEU A 233 20.32 -5.15 3.15
N SER A 234 19.65 -4.55 4.11
CA SER A 234 20.23 -4.06 5.37
C SER A 234 19.47 -4.62 6.57
N LEU A 235 20.09 -4.53 7.75
CA LEU A 235 19.44 -4.92 8.99
C LEU A 235 18.24 -4.02 9.32
N ALA A 236 18.34 -2.71 9.00
CA ALA A 236 17.26 -1.74 9.15
C ALA A 236 16.03 -2.10 8.31
N GLN A 237 16.23 -2.54 7.05
CA GLN A 237 15.12 -3.01 6.22
C GLN A 237 14.54 -4.33 6.73
N ALA A 238 15.39 -5.26 7.16
CA ALA A 238 14.92 -6.53 7.72
C ALA A 238 14.09 -6.32 8.99
N SER A 239 14.47 -5.38 9.87
CA SER A 239 13.69 -5.03 11.05
C SER A 239 12.39 -4.32 10.66
N GLY A 240 12.44 -3.30 9.78
CA GLY A 240 11.25 -2.60 9.31
C GLY A 240 10.22 -3.54 8.68
N TRP A 241 10.66 -4.43 7.79
CA TRP A 241 9.77 -5.43 7.17
C TRP A 241 9.24 -6.47 8.14
N SER A 242 9.99 -6.78 9.19
CA SER A 242 9.52 -7.71 10.21
C SER A 242 8.36 -7.14 11.02
N VAL A 243 8.29 -5.81 11.18
CA VAL A 243 7.25 -5.11 11.95
C VAL A 243 6.08 -4.68 11.06
N HIS A 244 6.37 -4.07 9.90
CA HIS A 244 5.37 -3.42 9.05
C HIS A 244 5.01 -4.21 7.79
N GLY A 245 5.65 -5.36 7.56
CA GLY A 245 5.53 -6.10 6.31
C GLY A 245 6.39 -5.53 5.19
N ILE A 246 6.45 -6.24 4.05
CA ILE A 246 7.24 -5.79 2.90
C ILE A 246 6.36 -4.88 2.03
N PRO A 247 6.76 -3.62 1.79
CA PRO A 247 5.98 -2.69 0.99
C PRO A 247 5.87 -3.16 -0.47
N GLN A 248 4.68 -3.03 -1.06
CA GLN A 248 4.39 -3.56 -2.40
C GLN A 248 5.37 -3.06 -3.47
N ARG A 249 5.77 -1.78 -3.39
CA ARG A 249 6.69 -1.15 -4.38
C ARG A 249 8.10 -1.72 -4.38
N VAL A 250 8.59 -2.22 -3.23
CA VAL A 250 9.94 -2.80 -3.13
C VAL A 250 9.95 -4.31 -3.31
N TRP A 251 8.78 -4.95 -3.38
CA TRP A 251 8.67 -6.39 -3.60
C TRP A 251 9.39 -6.84 -4.87
N LEU A 252 9.27 -6.05 -5.94
CA LEU A 252 9.83 -6.38 -7.25
C LEU A 252 11.35 -6.21 -7.35
N THR A 253 11.99 -5.42 -6.50
CA THR A 253 13.45 -5.22 -6.56
C THR A 253 14.09 -5.82 -5.32
N THR A 254 13.99 -5.14 -4.18
CA THR A 254 14.60 -5.53 -2.92
C THR A 254 13.99 -6.83 -2.39
N GLY A 255 12.68 -7.04 -2.55
CA GLY A 255 12.00 -8.28 -2.17
C GLY A 255 12.51 -9.49 -2.96
N ALA A 256 12.66 -9.35 -4.29
CA ALA A 256 13.26 -10.38 -5.14
C ALA A 256 14.72 -10.67 -4.73
N MET A 257 15.51 -9.63 -4.44
CA MET A 257 16.88 -9.80 -3.94
C MET A 257 16.91 -10.53 -2.60
N ALA A 258 16.01 -10.20 -1.66
CA ALA A 258 15.89 -10.87 -0.36
C ALA A 258 15.52 -12.35 -0.52
N PHE A 259 14.53 -12.63 -1.37
CA PHE A 259 14.10 -14.00 -1.68
C PHE A 259 15.26 -14.83 -2.23
N LEU A 260 15.98 -14.32 -3.24
CA LEU A 260 17.14 -15.00 -3.82
C LEU A 260 18.30 -15.13 -2.83
N ALA A 261 18.50 -14.15 -1.95
CA ALA A 261 19.52 -14.17 -0.90
C ALA A 261 19.31 -15.29 0.11
N ILE A 262 18.07 -15.77 0.29
CA ILE A 262 17.72 -16.88 1.19
C ILE A 262 17.62 -18.20 0.41
N LEU A 263 16.92 -18.21 -0.72
CA LEU A 263 16.64 -19.41 -1.50
C LEU A 263 17.90 -20.06 -2.07
N LEU A 264 18.77 -19.27 -2.73
CA LEU A 264 19.94 -19.83 -3.41
C LEU A 264 20.96 -20.45 -2.44
N PRO A 265 21.26 -19.86 -1.27
CA PRO A 265 22.08 -20.52 -0.25
C PRO A 265 21.45 -21.77 0.35
N LEU A 266 20.12 -21.84 0.49
CA LEU A 266 19.42 -23.05 0.93
C LEU A 266 19.56 -24.19 -0.10
N LEU A 267 19.40 -23.88 -1.39
CA LEU A 267 19.45 -24.88 -2.46
C LEU A 267 20.89 -25.33 -2.80
N THR A 268 21.84 -24.39 -2.80
CA THR A 268 23.19 -24.63 -3.34
C THR A 268 24.27 -24.69 -2.27
N GLY A 269 23.97 -24.31 -1.04
CA GLY A 269 24.95 -24.18 0.03
C GLY A 269 26.05 -23.18 -0.30
N ARG A 270 25.78 -22.13 -1.11
CA ARG A 270 26.71 -21.03 -1.44
C ARG A 270 25.99 -19.69 -1.29
N ASP A 271 26.64 -18.72 -0.64
CA ASP A 271 26.07 -17.38 -0.45
C ASP A 271 25.92 -16.68 -1.82
N PHE A 272 24.73 -16.22 -2.18
CA PHE A 272 24.48 -15.51 -3.45
C PHE A 272 24.64 -14.00 -3.29
N TYR A 273 23.83 -13.39 -2.41
CA TYR A 273 23.76 -11.93 -2.27
C TYR A 273 25.10 -11.29 -1.90
N CYS A 274 25.71 -11.71 -0.79
CA CYS A 274 26.98 -11.14 -0.32
C CYS A 274 28.14 -11.37 -1.29
N SER A 275 28.05 -12.36 -2.18
CA SER A 275 29.11 -12.69 -3.10
C SER A 275 28.92 -12.08 -4.48
N HIS A 276 27.69 -11.90 -4.97
CA HIS A 276 27.41 -11.40 -6.34
C HIS A 276 26.74 -10.03 -6.36
N VAL A 277 25.73 -9.80 -5.52
CA VAL A 277 24.80 -8.67 -5.67
C VAL A 277 25.16 -7.47 -4.78
N CYS A 278 25.68 -7.71 -3.56
CA CYS A 278 25.93 -6.64 -2.58
C CYS A 278 26.91 -5.56 -3.10
N PRO A 279 26.48 -4.28 -3.25
CA PRO A 279 27.33 -3.20 -3.78
C PRO A 279 28.57 -2.95 -2.92
N TYR A 280 28.42 -2.89 -1.60
CA TYR A 280 29.56 -2.67 -0.70
C TYR A 280 30.56 -3.84 -0.72
N GLY A 281 30.07 -5.07 -0.85
CA GLY A 281 30.91 -6.23 -1.06
C GLY A 281 31.67 -6.18 -2.39
N ALA A 282 31.02 -5.62 -3.43
CA ALA A 282 31.63 -5.43 -4.74
C ALA A 282 32.73 -4.35 -4.71
N CYS A 283 32.52 -3.22 -4.05
CA CYS A 283 33.56 -2.20 -3.82
C CYS A 283 34.81 -2.81 -3.16
N GLN A 284 34.63 -3.55 -2.07
CA GLN A 284 35.75 -4.18 -1.36
C GLN A 284 36.49 -5.23 -2.21
N GLU A 285 35.77 -5.98 -3.06
CA GLU A 285 36.41 -6.93 -3.99
C GLU A 285 37.18 -6.23 -5.11
N LEU A 286 36.63 -5.14 -5.67
CA LEU A 286 37.29 -4.33 -6.68
C LEU A 286 38.58 -3.70 -6.13
N LEU A 287 38.52 -3.08 -4.95
CA LEU A 287 39.71 -2.54 -4.26
C LEU A 287 40.73 -3.64 -3.94
N GLY A 288 40.22 -4.82 -3.56
CA GLY A 288 41.01 -6.03 -3.38
C GLY A 288 41.80 -6.45 -4.63
N LYS A 289 41.44 -6.01 -5.84
CA LYS A 289 42.18 -6.31 -7.07
C LYS A 289 43.33 -5.33 -7.37
N LEU A 290 43.35 -4.14 -6.77
CA LEU A 290 44.29 -3.07 -7.13
C LEU A 290 45.71 -3.25 -6.56
N ARG A 291 45.84 -3.52 -5.24
CA ARG A 291 47.15 -3.46 -4.55
C ARG A 291 47.68 -4.81 -4.07
N ARG A 292 49.00 -4.97 -4.09
CA ARG A 292 49.79 -6.02 -3.40
C ARG A 292 50.92 -5.34 -2.59
N PRO A 293 51.38 -5.89 -1.45
CA PRO A 293 51.10 -7.22 -0.91
C PRO A 293 49.79 -7.31 -0.13
N LYS A 294 49.18 -8.51 -0.13
CA LYS A 294 47.99 -8.82 0.67
C LYS A 294 48.41 -9.30 2.06
N VAL A 295 47.74 -8.81 3.09
CA VAL A 295 48.00 -9.23 4.47
C VAL A 295 47.18 -10.47 4.79
N ARG A 296 47.85 -11.54 5.23
CA ARG A 296 47.17 -12.74 5.74
C ARG A 296 46.80 -12.51 7.20
N THR A 297 45.54 -12.76 7.54
CA THR A 297 45.08 -12.70 8.93
C THR A 297 45.52 -13.94 9.70
N PRO A 298 46.19 -13.80 10.86
CA PRO A 298 46.53 -14.94 11.73
C PRO A 298 45.30 -15.74 12.11
N GLY A 299 45.45 -17.06 12.28
CA GLY A 299 44.33 -17.97 12.55
C GLY A 299 43.54 -17.63 13.82
N TRP A 300 44.24 -17.24 14.89
CA TRP A 300 43.63 -16.83 16.15
C TRP A 300 42.77 -15.57 15.98
N LEU A 301 43.30 -14.55 15.29
CA LEU A 301 42.60 -13.29 15.02
C LEU A 301 41.40 -13.50 14.10
N GLY A 302 41.53 -14.35 13.08
CA GLY A 302 40.42 -14.72 12.20
C GLY A 302 39.32 -15.55 12.89
N GLY A 303 39.65 -16.29 13.95
CA GLY A 303 38.68 -16.93 14.83
C GLY A 303 37.89 -15.91 15.63
N TRP A 304 38.60 -15.04 16.37
CA TRP A 304 38.02 -14.00 17.21
C TRP A 304 37.13 -13.03 16.42
N LEU A 305 37.59 -12.53 15.26
CA LEU A 305 36.81 -11.63 14.40
C LEU A 305 35.53 -12.28 13.85
N ARG A 306 35.49 -13.61 13.66
CA ARG A 306 34.27 -14.30 13.25
C ARG A 306 33.24 -14.38 14.38
N THR A 307 33.71 -14.52 15.62
CA THR A 307 32.86 -14.44 16.81
C THR A 307 32.33 -13.03 17.00
N LEU A 308 33.17 -12.01 16.80
CA LEU A 308 32.80 -10.59 16.85
C LEU A 308 31.66 -10.27 15.89
N ARG A 309 31.69 -10.78 14.65
CA ARG A 309 30.60 -10.65 13.68
C ARG A 309 29.25 -11.14 14.21
N GLY A 310 29.24 -12.25 14.94
CA GLY A 310 28.05 -12.79 15.58
C GLY A 310 27.60 -11.95 16.77
N ALA A 311 28.56 -11.44 17.55
CA ALA A 311 28.29 -10.53 18.67
C ALA A 311 27.67 -9.22 18.19
N VAL A 312 28.16 -8.60 17.12
CA VAL A 312 27.58 -7.36 16.54
C VAL A 312 26.12 -7.57 16.13
N LEU A 313 25.81 -8.67 15.44
CA LEU A 313 24.42 -9.01 15.10
C LEU A 313 23.59 -9.21 16.37
N GLY A 314 24.11 -9.94 17.36
CA GLY A 314 23.44 -10.18 18.64
C GLY A 314 23.17 -8.88 19.42
N THR A 315 24.13 -7.96 19.47
CA THR A 315 23.99 -6.65 20.12
C THR A 315 22.98 -5.77 19.40
N ALA A 316 22.99 -5.75 18.06
CA ALA A 316 21.99 -4.99 17.29
C ALA A 316 20.57 -5.50 17.56
N TRP A 317 20.36 -6.83 17.57
CA TRP A 317 19.08 -7.43 17.92
C TRP A 317 18.69 -7.20 19.38
N LEU A 318 19.63 -7.31 20.32
CA LEU A 318 19.37 -7.03 21.72
C LEU A 318 19.01 -5.56 21.93
N GLY A 319 19.65 -4.64 21.22
CA GLY A 319 19.32 -3.21 21.22
C GLY A 319 17.89 -2.95 20.76
N LEU A 320 17.44 -3.61 19.69
CA LEU A 320 16.05 -3.57 19.24
C LEU A 320 15.10 -4.13 20.31
N VAL A 321 15.45 -5.28 20.93
CA VAL A 321 14.62 -5.95 21.94
C VAL A 321 14.58 -5.18 23.26
N VAL A 322 15.61 -4.42 23.62
CA VAL A 322 15.58 -3.56 24.82
C VAL A 322 14.91 -2.21 24.48
N GLY A 323 14.91 -1.80 23.21
CA GLY A 323 14.36 -0.53 22.73
C GLY A 323 15.37 0.63 22.73
N VAL A 324 16.66 0.32 22.85
CA VAL A 324 17.77 1.30 22.87
C VAL A 324 18.28 1.61 21.46
N ALA A 325 18.14 0.65 20.52
CA ALA A 325 18.50 0.86 19.12
C ALA A 325 17.22 1.03 18.31
N GLN A 326 16.85 2.29 18.01
CA GLN A 326 15.70 2.62 17.17
C GLN A 326 16.09 2.77 15.69
N ASP A 327 17.33 3.21 15.42
CA ASP A 327 17.90 3.28 14.07
C ASP A 327 19.06 2.29 13.90
N LEU A 328 18.89 1.35 12.96
CA LEU A 328 19.91 0.34 12.62
C LEU A 328 20.72 0.69 11.37
N THR A 329 20.46 1.83 10.72
CA THR A 329 21.24 2.25 9.55
C THR A 329 22.69 2.55 9.91
N VAL A 330 22.95 3.03 11.12
CA VAL A 330 24.30 3.30 11.63
C VAL A 330 25.10 2.03 11.91
N ALA A 331 24.44 0.87 12.02
CA ALA A 331 25.12 -0.40 12.28
C ALA A 331 25.84 -0.96 11.05
N GLU A 332 25.55 -0.45 9.85
CA GLU A 332 26.12 -0.94 8.59
C GLU A 332 26.52 0.19 7.62
N PRO A 333 27.63 0.04 6.87
CA PRO A 333 28.11 1.05 5.93
C PRO A 333 27.26 1.14 4.66
N PHE A 334 26.06 0.56 4.62
CA PHE A 334 25.23 0.51 3.42
C PHE A 334 24.60 1.87 3.10
N ALA A 335 24.28 2.66 4.13
CA ALA A 335 23.81 4.04 3.94
C ALA A 335 24.85 4.91 3.22
N ALA A 336 26.15 4.58 3.27
CA ALA A 336 27.22 5.34 2.62
C ALA A 336 27.12 5.44 1.08
N PHE A 337 26.27 4.65 0.42
CA PHE A 337 25.99 4.83 -1.01
C PHE A 337 25.01 5.98 -1.28
N HIS A 338 24.38 6.49 -0.24
CA HIS A 338 23.62 7.73 -0.23
C HIS A 338 24.53 8.81 0.34
N LEU A 339 25.46 9.31 -0.49
CA LEU A 339 26.55 10.18 -0.04
C LEU A 339 26.10 11.50 0.62
N ARG A 340 24.85 11.91 0.39
CA ARG A 340 24.22 13.07 1.02
C ARG A 340 23.58 12.67 2.36
N ALA A 341 22.76 11.62 2.35
CA ALA A 341 22.00 11.13 3.50
C ALA A 341 22.78 10.34 4.56
N ALA A 342 24.01 9.91 4.25
CA ALA A 342 24.76 9.05 5.16
C ALA A 342 25.39 9.87 6.29
N PRO A 343 25.20 9.49 7.58
CA PRO A 343 25.91 10.13 8.68
C PRO A 343 27.42 10.10 8.46
N LEU A 344 28.12 11.16 8.89
CA LEU A 344 29.57 11.23 8.75
C LEU A 344 30.26 10.02 9.39
N SER A 345 29.74 9.53 10.53
CA SER A 345 30.21 8.30 11.18
C SER A 345 30.13 7.07 10.28
N VAL A 346 29.05 6.92 9.51
CA VAL A 346 28.84 5.81 8.57
C VAL A 346 29.73 5.97 7.33
N LEU A 347 29.91 7.19 6.83
CA LEU A 347 30.85 7.48 5.74
C LEU A 347 32.30 7.18 6.15
N MET A 348 32.70 7.59 7.35
CA MET A 348 34.03 7.29 7.91
C MET A 348 34.23 5.79 8.09
N LEU A 349 33.21 5.09 8.62
CA LEU A 349 33.23 3.63 8.77
C LEU A 349 33.37 2.95 7.39
N ALA A 350 32.55 3.33 6.42
CA ALA A 350 32.58 2.80 5.07
C ALA A 350 33.95 3.02 4.41
N GLY A 351 34.48 4.24 4.49
CA GLY A 351 35.79 4.63 3.96
C GLY A 351 36.93 3.86 4.62
N ALA A 352 36.94 3.74 5.95
CA ALA A 352 37.95 3.00 6.69
C ALA A 352 38.00 1.53 6.24
N PHE A 353 36.86 0.85 6.12
CA PHE A 353 36.81 -0.54 5.68
C PHE A 353 37.12 -0.75 4.19
N LEU A 354 36.86 0.25 3.34
CA LEU A 354 37.33 0.26 1.96
C LEU A 354 38.86 0.38 1.88
N LEU A 355 39.47 1.26 2.68
CA LEU A 355 40.93 1.39 2.79
C LEU A 355 41.58 0.10 3.30
N ILE A 356 41.02 -0.51 4.35
CA ILE A 356 41.49 -1.82 4.86
C ILE A 356 41.36 -2.89 3.76
N SER A 357 40.32 -2.81 2.92
CA SER A 357 40.07 -3.78 1.84
C SER A 357 41.09 -3.74 0.70
N LEU A 358 41.92 -2.70 0.61
CA LEU A 358 43.11 -2.69 -0.24
C LEU A 358 44.11 -3.78 0.17
N PHE A 359 44.23 -4.09 1.47
CA PHE A 359 45.18 -5.05 2.02
C PHE A 359 44.53 -6.38 2.41
N ILE A 360 43.30 -6.35 2.91
CA ILE A 360 42.53 -7.51 3.35
C ILE A 360 41.20 -7.55 2.59
N PRO A 361 41.09 -8.32 1.48
CA PRO A 361 39.90 -8.32 0.65
C PRO A 361 38.62 -8.62 1.44
N ARG A 362 37.55 -7.83 1.18
CA ARG A 362 36.22 -7.98 1.81
C ARG A 362 36.27 -7.91 3.35
N ALA A 363 37.11 -7.02 3.91
CA ALA A 363 37.35 -6.90 5.35
C ALA A 363 36.05 -6.78 6.17
N TRP A 364 35.17 -5.85 5.82
CA TRP A 364 33.89 -5.66 6.51
C TRP A 364 32.99 -6.90 6.38
N CYS A 365 32.79 -7.37 5.14
CA CYS A 365 31.93 -8.51 4.87
C CYS A 365 32.41 -9.80 5.56
N ARG A 366 33.73 -9.92 5.80
CA ARG A 366 34.33 -11.08 6.45
C ARG A 366 34.20 -11.02 7.97
N PHE A 367 34.38 -9.85 8.58
CA PHE A 367 34.61 -9.74 10.03
C PHE A 367 33.51 -9.03 10.82
N LEU A 368 32.71 -8.15 10.22
CA LEU A 368 31.82 -7.27 10.99
C LEU A 368 30.39 -7.19 10.46
N CYS A 369 30.16 -7.43 9.17
CA CYS A 369 28.84 -7.30 8.55
C CYS A 369 27.75 -8.17 9.21
N PRO A 370 26.79 -7.56 9.95
CA PRO A 370 25.70 -8.30 10.61
C PRO A 370 24.69 -8.84 9.61
N THR A 371 24.29 -8.10 8.56
CA THR A 371 23.38 -8.61 7.51
C THR A 371 23.96 -9.81 6.79
N GLY A 372 25.25 -9.81 6.48
CA GLY A 372 25.87 -11.00 5.89
C GLY A 372 25.86 -12.20 6.85
N ARG A 373 25.95 -11.97 8.17
CA ARG A 373 25.93 -13.05 9.17
C ARG A 373 24.52 -13.65 9.29
N LEU A 374 23.51 -12.79 9.20
CA LEU A 374 22.10 -13.13 9.12
C LEU A 374 21.85 -14.00 7.88
N LEU A 375 22.25 -13.56 6.69
CA LEU A 375 22.06 -14.31 5.45
C LEU A 375 22.82 -15.64 5.41
N THR A 376 24.06 -15.68 5.92
CA THR A 376 24.83 -16.95 6.00
C THR A 376 24.22 -17.93 7.01
N ALA A 377 23.40 -17.48 7.98
CA ALA A 377 22.68 -18.39 8.87
C ALA A 377 21.64 -19.25 8.13
N ALA A 378 21.14 -18.80 6.97
CA ALA A 378 20.21 -19.54 6.13
C ALA A 378 20.87 -20.64 5.26
N ARG A 379 22.19 -20.81 5.34
CA ARG A 379 22.95 -21.71 4.45
C ARG A 379 22.80 -23.19 4.86
N ALA A 380 22.40 -24.05 3.92
CA ALA A 380 22.44 -25.49 4.13
C ALA A 380 23.91 -26.00 4.21
N LYS A 381 24.19 -26.98 5.08
CA LYS A 381 25.53 -27.59 5.17
C LYS A 381 25.89 -28.30 3.85
N PRO A 382 27.17 -28.30 3.45
CA PRO A 382 27.61 -29.05 2.28
C PRO A 382 27.32 -30.55 2.47
N ARG A 383 26.73 -31.19 1.45
CA ARG A 383 26.65 -32.66 1.36
C ARG A 383 28.05 -33.25 1.26
N ALA A 384 28.25 -34.41 1.89
CA ALA A 384 29.52 -35.13 1.93
C ALA A 384 30.11 -35.34 0.51
N PRO A 385 31.45 -35.33 0.37
CA PRO A 385 32.10 -35.53 -0.93
C PRO A 385 31.87 -36.98 -1.39
N GLY A 386 31.16 -37.13 -2.51
CA GLY A 386 30.78 -38.44 -3.07
C GLY A 386 29.38 -38.48 -3.70
N ALA A 387 28.50 -37.52 -3.41
CA ALA A 387 27.24 -37.37 -4.15
C ALA A 387 27.53 -36.82 -5.55
N SER A 388 27.24 -37.63 -6.58
CA SER A 388 27.49 -37.32 -7.98
C SER A 388 26.89 -35.99 -8.42
N ARG A 389 27.53 -35.34 -9.40
CA ARG A 389 27.15 -34.04 -9.98
C ARG A 389 25.74 -34.09 -10.58
N GLY A 390 24.73 -33.79 -9.78
CA GLY A 390 23.39 -33.40 -10.25
C GLY A 390 23.35 -31.96 -10.77
N ALA A 391 24.31 -31.55 -11.60
CA ALA A 391 24.34 -30.20 -12.19
C ALA A 391 23.36 -30.04 -13.38
N LEU A 392 22.67 -31.11 -13.78
CA LEU A 392 21.67 -31.08 -14.86
C LEU A 392 20.23 -30.90 -14.36
N LEU A 393 19.91 -31.24 -13.10
CA LEU A 393 18.57 -31.13 -12.54
C LEU A 393 18.23 -29.72 -12.01
N SER A 394 19.21 -28.82 -11.92
CA SER A 394 19.05 -27.45 -11.42
C SER A 394 18.51 -26.43 -12.44
N PHE A 395 18.59 -26.73 -13.74
CA PHE A 395 18.10 -25.83 -14.80
C PHE A 395 16.58 -25.83 -14.98
N PRO A 396 15.87 -26.99 -15.02
CA PRO A 396 14.42 -26.98 -15.09
C PRO A 396 13.78 -26.45 -13.81
N LEU A 397 14.41 -26.66 -12.64
CA LEU A 397 13.95 -26.09 -11.36
C LEU A 397 14.10 -24.57 -11.30
N LEU A 398 15.18 -24.02 -11.85
CA LEU A 398 15.40 -22.57 -11.91
C LEU A 398 14.53 -21.90 -12.99
N GLY A 399 14.35 -22.55 -14.13
CA GLY A 399 13.38 -22.12 -15.16
C GLY A 399 11.94 -22.18 -14.65
N LEU A 400 11.56 -23.25 -13.96
CA LEU A 400 10.28 -23.39 -13.28
C LEU A 400 10.12 -22.35 -12.17
N LEU A 401 11.17 -22.03 -11.41
CA LEU A 401 11.12 -20.97 -10.39
C LEU A 401 10.94 -19.59 -11.03
N LEU A 402 11.67 -19.26 -12.10
CA LEU A 402 11.49 -17.99 -12.82
C LEU A 402 10.11 -17.91 -13.48
N LEU A 403 9.58 -19.02 -13.98
CA LEU A 403 8.23 -19.13 -14.52
C LEU A 403 7.15 -19.11 -13.42
N ILE A 404 7.42 -19.62 -12.22
CA ILE A 404 6.53 -19.49 -11.05
C ILE A 404 6.57 -18.06 -10.56
N VAL A 405 7.72 -17.40 -10.49
CA VAL A 405 7.81 -15.99 -10.11
C VAL A 405 7.13 -15.10 -11.16
N ALA A 406 7.34 -15.36 -12.45
CA ALA A 406 6.67 -14.66 -13.55
C ALA A 406 5.17 -15.02 -13.67
N GLY A 407 4.79 -16.25 -13.32
CA GLY A 407 3.41 -16.74 -13.28
C GLY A 407 2.65 -16.22 -12.07
N CYS A 408 3.29 -16.15 -10.91
CA CYS A 408 2.81 -15.43 -9.73
C CYS A 408 2.74 -13.93 -10.04
N TRP A 409 3.66 -13.36 -10.81
CA TRP A 409 3.57 -11.98 -11.31
C TRP A 409 2.33 -11.79 -12.17
N LEU A 410 2.11 -12.62 -13.19
CA LEU A 410 0.93 -12.56 -14.07
C LEU A 410 -0.38 -12.85 -13.33
N ALA A 411 -0.41 -13.85 -12.47
CA ALA A 411 -1.57 -14.24 -11.69
C ALA A 411 -1.90 -13.21 -10.60
N TRP A 412 -0.90 -12.54 -10.02
CA TRP A 412 -1.09 -11.48 -9.04
C TRP A 412 -1.48 -10.16 -9.70
N THR A 413 -0.91 -9.80 -10.86
CA THR A 413 -1.42 -8.69 -11.68
C THR A 413 -2.84 -8.94 -12.19
N ALA A 414 -3.23 -10.20 -12.39
CA ALA A 414 -4.60 -10.58 -12.71
C ALA A 414 -5.51 -10.70 -11.48
N SER A 415 -4.93 -10.92 -10.28
CA SER A 415 -5.62 -10.87 -8.99
C SER A 415 -5.69 -9.46 -8.41
N PHE A 416 -5.53 -8.44 -9.26
CA PHE A 416 -5.90 -7.06 -8.97
C PHE A 416 -7.42 -6.93 -8.88
N VAL A 417 -8.01 -7.67 -7.94
CA VAL A 417 -9.18 -7.16 -7.23
C VAL A 417 -8.56 -6.21 -6.21
N PRO A 418 -8.70 -4.87 -6.36
CA PRO A 418 -8.38 -4.00 -5.24
C PRO A 418 -9.08 -4.60 -4.03
N SER A 419 -8.33 -4.88 -2.96
CA SER A 419 -8.95 -5.25 -1.69
C SER A 419 -9.95 -4.15 -1.40
N GLN A 420 -11.25 -4.45 -1.55
CA GLN A 420 -12.30 -3.52 -1.20
C GLN A 420 -12.23 -3.43 0.32
N THR A 421 -11.39 -2.53 0.82
CA THR A 421 -11.60 -1.94 2.14
C THR A 421 -13.06 -1.49 2.13
N PRO A 422 -13.88 -1.88 3.13
CA PRO A 422 -15.28 -1.45 3.17
C PRO A 422 -15.31 0.07 3.03
N ARG A 423 -15.89 0.55 1.93
CA ARG A 423 -16.04 1.99 1.73
C ARG A 423 -16.89 2.53 2.88
N ASP A 424 -16.36 3.50 3.61
CA ASP A 424 -17.10 4.21 4.66
C ASP A 424 -18.49 4.63 4.14
N ILE A 425 -19.53 4.49 4.95
CA ILE A 425 -20.92 4.67 4.51
C ILE A 425 -21.18 6.10 4.00
N LEU A 426 -20.55 7.12 4.60
CA LEU A 426 -20.66 8.49 4.14
C LEU A 426 -20.00 8.65 2.76
N SER A 427 -18.88 7.93 2.52
CA SER A 427 -18.25 7.83 1.19
C SER A 427 -19.23 7.32 0.15
N VAL A 428 -19.98 6.28 0.49
CA VAL A 428 -20.89 5.60 -0.41
C VAL A 428 -22.04 6.55 -0.75
N ILE A 429 -22.64 7.18 0.26
CA ILE A 429 -23.74 8.12 0.09
C ILE A 429 -23.33 9.30 -0.81
N HIS A 430 -22.20 9.95 -0.52
CA HIS A 430 -21.78 11.13 -1.27
C HIS A 430 -21.26 10.81 -2.68
N SER A 431 -20.66 9.64 -2.89
CA SER A 431 -20.18 9.20 -4.21
C SER A 431 -21.24 8.51 -5.07
N ARG A 432 -22.40 8.17 -4.50
CA ARG A 432 -23.51 7.52 -5.23
C ARG A 432 -23.96 8.42 -6.38
N ARG A 433 -23.98 7.84 -7.57
CA ARG A 433 -24.41 8.49 -8.81
C ARG A 433 -25.26 7.53 -9.62
N SER A 434 -26.15 8.09 -10.44
CA SER A 434 -26.98 7.30 -11.35
C SER A 434 -26.14 6.88 -12.54
N VAL A 435 -25.75 5.60 -12.58
CA VAL A 435 -24.97 5.01 -13.67
C VAL A 435 -25.93 4.52 -14.75
N ARG A 436 -25.63 4.81 -16.01
CA ARG A 436 -26.44 4.42 -17.18
C ARG A 436 -25.61 3.72 -18.27
N HIS A 437 -24.29 3.65 -18.07
CA HIS A 437 -23.37 2.99 -18.99
C HIS A 437 -22.62 1.86 -18.26
N TYR A 438 -22.81 0.64 -18.75
CA TYR A 438 -22.29 -0.57 -18.14
C TYR A 438 -21.36 -1.33 -19.09
N THR A 439 -20.48 -2.14 -18.52
CA THR A 439 -19.78 -3.18 -19.26
C THR A 439 -20.73 -4.35 -19.58
N ASP A 440 -20.30 -5.28 -20.45
CA ASP A 440 -21.06 -6.50 -20.74
C ASP A 440 -20.85 -7.60 -19.66
N GLU A 441 -20.17 -7.30 -18.55
CA GLU A 441 -19.92 -8.26 -17.46
C GLU A 441 -21.23 -8.55 -16.67
N PRO A 442 -21.54 -9.82 -16.36
CA PRO A 442 -22.74 -10.16 -15.59
C PRO A 442 -22.63 -9.71 -14.13
N VAL A 443 -23.78 -9.38 -13.53
CA VAL A 443 -23.88 -9.16 -12.08
C VAL A 443 -24.01 -10.52 -11.39
N ALA A 444 -23.11 -10.83 -10.45
CA ALA A 444 -23.13 -12.12 -9.79
C ALA A 444 -24.35 -12.28 -8.85
N GLN A 445 -24.90 -13.49 -8.76
CA GLN A 445 -26.03 -13.79 -7.87
C GLN A 445 -25.77 -13.40 -6.41
N LYS A 446 -24.54 -13.59 -5.92
CA LYS A 446 -24.14 -13.18 -4.57
C LYS A 446 -24.22 -11.66 -4.37
N GLN A 447 -23.87 -10.88 -5.39
CA GLN A 447 -24.01 -9.42 -5.31
C GLN A 447 -25.49 -9.05 -5.26
N LEU A 448 -26.35 -9.68 -6.07
CA LEU A 448 -27.80 -9.47 -6.03
C LEU A 448 -28.42 -9.82 -4.67
N ASP A 449 -28.01 -10.93 -4.04
CA ASP A 449 -28.42 -11.29 -2.67
C ASP A 449 -28.02 -10.20 -1.65
N THR A 450 -26.79 -9.68 -1.74
CA THR A 450 -26.35 -8.55 -0.91
C THR A 450 -27.23 -7.32 -1.08
N LEU A 451 -27.59 -6.97 -2.33
CA LEU A 451 -28.46 -5.82 -2.61
C LEU A 451 -29.86 -6.01 -2.03
N LEU A 452 -30.46 -7.20 -2.21
CA LEU A 452 -31.78 -7.51 -1.69
C LEU A 452 -31.81 -7.47 -0.16
N ARG A 453 -30.77 -8.01 0.52
CA ARG A 453 -30.64 -7.92 1.98
C ARG A 453 -30.56 -6.48 2.46
N ALA A 454 -29.84 -5.62 1.74
CA ALA A 454 -29.80 -4.19 2.06
C ALA A 454 -31.18 -3.53 1.89
N GLY A 455 -31.88 -3.84 0.80
CA GLY A 455 -33.23 -3.35 0.56
C GLY A 455 -34.21 -3.76 1.67
N MET A 456 -34.20 -5.04 2.06
CA MET A 456 -35.04 -5.57 3.15
C MET A 456 -34.65 -5.08 4.56
N ALA A 457 -33.51 -4.41 4.71
CA ALA A 457 -33.09 -3.79 5.97
C ALA A 457 -33.59 -2.35 6.13
N ALA A 458 -34.39 -1.83 5.20
CA ALA A 458 -35.01 -0.52 5.32
C ALA A 458 -36.01 -0.46 6.51
N PRO A 459 -36.37 0.74 7.00
CA PRO A 459 -37.50 0.89 7.90
C PRO A 459 -38.83 0.66 7.16
N THR A 460 -39.88 0.26 7.90
CA THR A 460 -41.28 0.29 7.40
C THR A 460 -42.26 0.81 8.42
N ALA A 461 -43.32 1.45 7.93
CA ALA A 461 -44.41 1.92 8.76
C ALA A 461 -45.08 0.75 9.50
N GLY A 462 -45.12 0.81 10.83
CA GLY A 462 -45.68 -0.27 11.67
C GLY A 462 -44.99 -1.63 11.52
N ASN A 463 -43.77 -1.66 10.96
CA ASN A 463 -43.07 -2.90 10.58
C ASN A 463 -43.83 -3.77 9.54
N ALA A 464 -44.69 -3.15 8.72
CA ALA A 464 -45.60 -3.83 7.80
C ALA A 464 -44.88 -4.61 6.68
N GLN A 465 -43.67 -4.18 6.29
CA GLN A 465 -42.86 -4.83 5.25
C GLN A 465 -43.61 -5.07 3.92
N PRO A 466 -44.29 -4.05 3.34
CA PRO A 466 -45.13 -4.23 2.16
C PRO A 466 -44.35 -4.39 0.85
N TRP A 467 -43.01 -4.45 0.89
CA TRP A 467 -42.19 -4.57 -0.30
C TRP A 467 -42.16 -5.99 -0.87
N SER A 468 -41.97 -6.07 -2.18
CA SER A 468 -41.67 -7.30 -2.91
C SER A 468 -40.67 -6.96 -4.02
N PHE A 469 -39.79 -7.89 -4.34
CA PHE A 469 -38.69 -7.65 -5.28
C PHE A 469 -38.72 -8.66 -6.43
N VAL A 470 -38.61 -8.18 -7.67
CA VAL A 470 -38.43 -9.04 -8.85
C VAL A 470 -37.05 -8.81 -9.42
N VAL A 471 -36.21 -9.85 -9.42
CA VAL A 471 -34.87 -9.82 -10.01
C VAL A 471 -34.93 -10.30 -11.45
N VAL A 472 -34.40 -9.52 -12.38
CA VAL A 472 -34.37 -9.83 -13.80
C VAL A 472 -32.93 -9.86 -14.29
N THR A 473 -32.46 -11.05 -14.64
CA THR A 473 -31.15 -11.27 -15.31
C THR A 473 -31.32 -11.77 -16.74
N ASP A 474 -32.55 -12.06 -17.17
CA ASP A 474 -32.88 -12.51 -18.51
C ASP A 474 -32.73 -11.36 -19.53
N ARG A 475 -31.92 -11.59 -20.56
CA ARG A 475 -31.53 -10.57 -21.54
C ARG A 475 -32.71 -10.07 -22.36
N ASP A 476 -33.66 -10.95 -22.68
CA ASP A 476 -34.85 -10.62 -23.46
C ASP A 476 -35.82 -9.77 -22.65
N ARG A 477 -36.07 -10.12 -21.38
CA ARG A 477 -36.89 -9.32 -20.47
C ARG A 477 -36.27 -7.95 -20.21
N LEU A 478 -34.96 -7.87 -20.00
CA LEU A 478 -34.25 -6.58 -19.88
C LEU A 478 -34.38 -5.74 -21.16
N GLY A 479 -34.34 -6.37 -22.33
CA GLY A 479 -34.58 -5.72 -23.62
C GLY A 479 -35.99 -5.14 -23.72
N LYS A 480 -37.03 -5.93 -23.41
CA LYS A 480 -38.44 -5.48 -23.41
C LYS A 480 -38.69 -4.32 -22.44
N LEU A 481 -38.10 -4.38 -21.24
CA LEU A 481 -38.18 -3.27 -20.27
C LEU A 481 -37.48 -2.01 -20.81
N ALA A 482 -36.33 -2.14 -21.48
CA ALA A 482 -35.65 -1.02 -22.10
C ALA A 482 -36.48 -0.39 -23.24
N GLU A 483 -37.16 -1.21 -24.03
CA GLU A 483 -38.03 -0.75 -25.11
C GLU A 483 -39.24 0.02 -24.56
N GLY A 484 -39.94 -0.55 -23.58
CA GLY A 484 -41.17 0.02 -23.03
C GLY A 484 -40.99 1.19 -22.05
N LEU A 485 -39.81 1.35 -21.43
CA LEU A 485 -39.53 2.50 -20.55
C LEU A 485 -38.77 3.59 -21.33
N GLU A 486 -39.39 4.74 -21.55
CA GLU A 486 -38.79 5.91 -22.23
C GLU A 486 -37.39 6.26 -21.67
N TYR A 487 -37.29 6.39 -20.34
CA TYR A 487 -36.04 6.72 -19.64
C TYR A 487 -35.25 5.48 -19.19
N GLY A 488 -35.67 4.27 -19.57
CA GLY A 488 -35.09 3.00 -19.15
C GLY A 488 -34.09 2.39 -20.14
N LYS A 489 -33.66 3.12 -21.18
CA LYS A 489 -32.86 2.58 -22.29
C LYS A 489 -31.55 1.91 -21.88
N MET A 490 -30.97 2.29 -20.74
CA MET A 490 -29.77 1.65 -20.19
C MET A 490 -29.97 0.17 -19.84
N LEU A 491 -31.22 -0.28 -19.62
CA LEU A 491 -31.55 -1.67 -19.35
C LEU A 491 -31.12 -2.59 -20.50
N ALA A 492 -31.03 -2.08 -21.74
CA ALA A 492 -30.53 -2.82 -22.91
C ALA A 492 -29.07 -3.32 -22.74
N LYS A 493 -28.29 -2.68 -21.87
CA LYS A 493 -26.89 -3.01 -21.57
C LYS A 493 -26.62 -3.33 -20.10
N ALA A 494 -27.65 -3.27 -19.25
CA ALA A 494 -27.53 -3.64 -17.84
C ALA A 494 -27.28 -5.15 -17.67
N GLY A 495 -26.46 -5.52 -16.69
CA GLY A 495 -26.22 -6.92 -16.34
C GLY A 495 -27.36 -7.53 -15.52
N ALA A 496 -28.16 -6.71 -14.84
CA ALA A 496 -29.38 -7.12 -14.14
C ALA A 496 -30.32 -5.92 -13.92
N ALA A 497 -31.54 -6.20 -13.44
CA ALA A 497 -32.43 -5.22 -12.84
C ALA A 497 -33.13 -5.79 -11.59
N ILE A 498 -33.40 -4.93 -10.62
CA ILE A 498 -34.28 -5.23 -9.49
C ILE A 498 -35.49 -4.30 -9.58
N ILE A 499 -36.68 -4.87 -9.67
CA ILE A 499 -37.93 -4.12 -9.61
C ILE A 499 -38.39 -4.15 -8.18
N VAL A 500 -38.50 -2.97 -7.57
CA VAL A 500 -39.07 -2.82 -6.23
C VAL A 500 -40.56 -2.56 -6.37
N CYS A 501 -41.36 -3.45 -5.80
CA CYS A 501 -42.82 -3.38 -5.82
C CYS A 501 -43.37 -3.20 -4.41
N GLY A 502 -44.50 -2.51 -4.29
CA GLY A 502 -45.33 -2.53 -3.10
C GLY A 502 -46.49 -3.52 -3.24
N ARG A 503 -46.92 -4.06 -2.10
CA ARG A 503 -48.16 -4.79 -1.89
C ARG A 503 -49.03 -3.99 -0.92
N PRO A 504 -49.90 -3.09 -1.43
CA PRO A 504 -50.74 -2.25 -0.58
C PRO A 504 -51.62 -3.05 0.40
N GLU A 505 -51.96 -4.29 0.07
CA GLU A 505 -52.69 -5.21 0.96
C GLU A 505 -51.94 -5.59 2.24
N ASP A 506 -50.60 -5.57 2.22
CA ASP A 506 -49.75 -5.85 3.39
C ASP A 506 -49.38 -4.56 4.14
N ALA A 507 -49.69 -3.39 3.57
CA ALA A 507 -49.40 -2.10 4.19
C ALA A 507 -50.40 -1.77 5.31
N LEU A 508 -50.17 -0.66 6.00
CA LEU A 508 -51.09 -0.20 7.05
C LEU A 508 -52.48 0.11 6.47
N PRO A 509 -53.57 -0.09 7.23
CA PRO A 509 -54.93 0.15 6.74
C PRO A 509 -55.29 1.65 6.73
N GLY A 510 -56.35 2.00 6.00
CA GLY A 510 -56.89 3.37 5.96
C GLY A 510 -55.98 4.35 5.22
N GLU A 511 -55.95 5.61 5.65
CA GLU A 511 -55.13 6.67 5.02
C GLU A 511 -53.62 6.37 5.07
N ALA A 512 -53.20 5.53 6.02
CA ALA A 512 -51.84 5.07 6.18
C ALA A 512 -51.37 4.07 5.09
N ASN A 513 -52.28 3.60 4.24
CA ASN A 513 -51.98 2.58 3.23
C ASN A 513 -50.92 3.02 2.23
N ASP A 514 -50.96 4.30 1.83
CA ASP A 514 -50.02 4.87 0.86
C ASP A 514 -48.56 4.90 1.38
N MET A 515 -48.32 4.61 2.66
CA MET A 515 -46.97 4.53 3.22
C MET A 515 -46.07 3.46 2.58
N TRP A 516 -46.65 2.50 1.85
CA TRP A 516 -45.88 1.53 1.06
C TRP A 516 -44.92 2.24 0.08
N VAL A 517 -45.25 3.44 -0.40
CA VAL A 517 -44.40 4.22 -1.31
C VAL A 517 -43.12 4.65 -0.59
N GLN A 518 -43.21 5.15 0.64
CA GLN A 518 -42.07 5.57 1.47
C GLN A 518 -41.22 4.36 1.84
N ASP A 519 -41.86 3.27 2.26
CA ASP A 519 -41.21 2.01 2.63
C ASP A 519 -40.39 1.45 1.45
N CYS A 520 -41.01 1.31 0.28
CA CYS A 520 -40.33 0.84 -0.92
C CYS A 520 -39.27 1.84 -1.43
N SER A 521 -39.44 3.14 -1.20
CA SER A 521 -38.44 4.15 -1.56
C SER A 521 -37.19 4.05 -0.70
N ALA A 522 -37.34 3.83 0.61
CA ALA A 522 -36.22 3.58 1.51
C ALA A 522 -35.47 2.30 1.15
N ALA A 523 -36.20 1.21 0.87
CA ALA A 523 -35.60 -0.04 0.38
C ALA A 523 -34.83 0.15 -0.93
N SER A 524 -35.36 0.97 -1.83
CA SER A 524 -34.71 1.29 -3.10
C SER A 524 -33.41 2.08 -2.90
N GLU A 525 -33.38 3.08 -2.02
CA GLU A 525 -32.14 3.82 -1.73
C GLU A 525 -31.08 2.92 -1.05
N ASN A 526 -31.49 2.03 -0.13
CA ASN A 526 -30.57 1.04 0.44
C ASN A 526 -29.93 0.15 -0.64
N ILE A 527 -30.70 -0.30 -1.63
CA ILE A 527 -30.19 -1.06 -2.78
C ILE A 527 -29.16 -0.24 -3.57
N LEU A 528 -29.47 1.03 -3.86
CA LEU A 528 -28.58 1.91 -4.62
C LEU A 528 -27.26 2.18 -3.88
N LEU A 529 -27.32 2.39 -2.55
CA LEU A 529 -26.14 2.57 -1.70
C LEU A 529 -25.32 1.28 -1.62
N ALA A 530 -25.96 0.14 -1.40
CA ALA A 530 -25.27 -1.15 -1.37
C ALA A 530 -24.58 -1.44 -2.71
N ALA A 531 -25.23 -1.14 -3.84
CA ALA A 531 -24.64 -1.28 -5.17
C ALA A 531 -23.38 -0.41 -5.31
N GLN A 532 -23.48 0.87 -4.95
CA GLN A 532 -22.32 1.78 -4.95
C GLN A 532 -21.20 1.26 -4.04
N GLY A 533 -21.53 0.79 -2.83
CA GLY A 533 -20.56 0.31 -1.83
C GLY A 533 -19.73 -0.87 -2.33
N ILE A 534 -20.37 -1.85 -2.97
CA ILE A 534 -19.70 -3.05 -3.50
C ILE A 534 -19.09 -2.86 -4.91
N GLY A 535 -19.19 -1.65 -5.47
CA GLY A 535 -18.55 -1.29 -6.74
C GLY A 535 -19.42 -1.43 -7.99
N LEU A 536 -20.72 -1.72 -7.83
CA LEU A 536 -21.67 -1.72 -8.94
C LEU A 536 -22.17 -0.29 -9.23
N GLY A 537 -22.59 -0.09 -10.48
CA GLY A 537 -23.36 1.06 -10.91
C GLY A 537 -24.84 0.74 -10.92
N ALA A 538 -25.66 1.71 -10.48
CA ALA A 538 -27.10 1.55 -10.46
C ALA A 538 -27.83 2.85 -10.80
N VAL A 539 -29.07 2.72 -11.28
CA VAL A 539 -29.98 3.87 -11.47
C VAL A 539 -31.43 3.48 -11.23
N TRP A 540 -32.13 4.34 -10.49
CA TRP A 540 -33.58 4.31 -10.33
C TRP A 540 -34.26 4.80 -11.62
N VAL A 541 -35.09 3.94 -12.22
CA VAL A 541 -36.01 4.29 -13.31
C VAL A 541 -37.44 4.31 -12.74
N GLY A 542 -38.07 5.48 -12.71
CA GLY A 542 -39.38 5.67 -12.07
C GLY A 542 -40.52 5.03 -12.88
N VAL A 543 -41.35 4.25 -12.19
CA VAL A 543 -42.52 3.56 -12.75
C VAL A 543 -43.81 4.15 -12.17
N TYR A 544 -44.05 3.97 -10.87
CA TYR A 544 -45.13 4.64 -10.15
C TYR A 544 -44.86 6.15 -10.04
N PRO A 545 -45.87 7.03 -10.10
CA PRO A 545 -47.32 6.77 -10.17
C PRO A 545 -47.90 6.72 -11.60
N ILE A 546 -47.10 6.45 -12.62
CA ILE A 546 -47.55 6.58 -14.02
C ILE A 546 -48.17 5.26 -14.49
N ASP A 547 -49.50 5.24 -14.67
CA ASP A 547 -50.28 4.04 -15.02
C ASP A 547 -49.77 3.31 -16.26
N GLU A 548 -49.38 4.04 -17.31
CA GLU A 548 -48.80 3.45 -18.53
C GLU A 548 -47.53 2.64 -18.22
N ARG A 549 -46.64 3.18 -17.37
CA ARG A 549 -45.39 2.51 -16.98
C ARG A 549 -45.68 1.31 -16.07
N ILE A 550 -46.65 1.44 -15.16
CA ILE A 550 -47.09 0.35 -14.29
C ILE A 550 -47.61 -0.80 -15.16
N GLY A 551 -48.56 -0.53 -16.06
CA GLY A 551 -49.13 -1.51 -16.98
C GLY A 551 -48.07 -2.20 -17.84
N MET A 552 -47.12 -1.44 -18.38
CA MET A 552 -46.01 -1.99 -19.16
C MET A 552 -45.15 -2.96 -18.33
N VAL A 553 -44.69 -2.55 -17.14
CA VAL A 553 -43.86 -3.41 -16.28
C VAL A 553 -44.64 -4.65 -15.82
N ARG A 554 -45.93 -4.51 -15.47
CA ARG A 554 -46.81 -5.64 -15.14
C ARG A 554 -46.90 -6.64 -16.29
N GLN A 555 -47.12 -6.15 -17.52
CA GLN A 555 -47.23 -7.00 -18.70
C GLN A 555 -45.91 -7.75 -18.99
N VAL A 556 -44.77 -7.07 -18.93
CA VAL A 556 -43.47 -7.68 -19.24
C VAL A 556 -43.07 -8.74 -18.21
N LEU A 557 -43.40 -8.52 -16.93
CA LEU A 557 -42.98 -9.40 -15.83
C LEU A 557 -44.06 -10.36 -15.33
N GLY A 558 -45.30 -10.24 -15.83
CA GLY A 558 -46.44 -11.05 -15.39
C GLY A 558 -46.86 -10.77 -13.93
N LEU A 559 -46.82 -9.50 -13.51
CA LEU A 559 -47.19 -9.13 -12.14
C LEU A 559 -48.72 -9.12 -11.98
N PRO A 560 -49.26 -9.58 -10.82
CA PRO A 560 -50.68 -9.47 -10.54
C PRO A 560 -51.09 -8.00 -10.28
N GLU A 561 -52.39 -7.70 -10.42
CA GLU A 561 -52.92 -6.35 -10.20
C GLU A 561 -52.71 -5.82 -8.78
N THR A 562 -52.61 -6.71 -7.79
CA THR A 562 -52.37 -6.37 -6.38
C THR A 562 -50.92 -5.95 -6.09
N VAL A 563 -49.99 -6.16 -7.03
CA VAL A 563 -48.59 -5.79 -6.90
C VAL A 563 -48.32 -4.53 -7.74
N VAL A 564 -47.77 -3.50 -7.11
CA VAL A 564 -47.54 -2.20 -7.74
C VAL A 564 -46.03 -1.96 -7.88
N PRO A 565 -45.45 -1.94 -9.09
CA PRO A 565 -44.04 -1.63 -9.28
C PRO A 565 -43.75 -0.14 -9.01
N LEU A 566 -42.96 0.14 -7.98
CA LEU A 566 -42.51 1.52 -7.65
C LEU A 566 -41.49 2.00 -8.68
N ASN A 567 -40.45 1.18 -8.91
CA ASN A 567 -39.34 1.52 -9.79
C ASN A 567 -38.67 0.28 -10.39
N VAL A 568 -37.85 0.51 -11.41
CA VAL A 568 -36.88 -0.45 -11.92
C VAL A 568 -35.47 0.07 -11.61
N ILE A 569 -34.71 -0.67 -10.82
CA ILE A 569 -33.30 -0.36 -10.54
C ILE A 569 -32.45 -1.14 -11.53
N SER A 570 -31.89 -0.44 -12.51
CA SER A 570 -30.92 -1.01 -13.44
C SER A 570 -29.57 -1.20 -12.73
N LEU A 571 -28.88 -2.32 -13.00
CA LEU A 571 -27.63 -2.71 -12.34
C LEU A 571 -26.59 -3.21 -13.35
N GLY A 572 -25.32 -2.86 -13.13
CA GLY A 572 -24.20 -3.38 -13.91
C GLY A 572 -22.86 -2.86 -13.42
N HIS A 573 -21.78 -3.36 -14.00
CA HIS A 573 -20.44 -2.82 -13.73
C HIS A 573 -20.25 -1.50 -14.48
N PRO A 574 -19.96 -0.38 -13.81
CA PRO A 574 -19.95 0.94 -14.43
C PRO A 574 -18.77 1.12 -15.37
N LEU A 575 -18.94 1.85 -16.48
CA LEU A 575 -17.83 2.26 -17.35
C LEU A 575 -17.00 3.43 -16.78
N GLY A 576 -17.40 4.01 -15.65
CA GLY A 576 -16.68 5.11 -14.98
C GLY A 576 -16.90 6.49 -15.60
N ILE A 577 -17.93 6.65 -16.45
CA ILE A 577 -18.21 7.90 -17.17
C ILE A 577 -18.98 8.90 -16.28
N GLU A 578 -19.91 8.40 -15.47
CA GLU A 578 -20.78 9.23 -14.64
C GLU A 578 -20.08 9.72 -13.37
N ARG A 579 -20.31 10.99 -13.04
CA ARG A 579 -19.78 11.66 -11.85
C ARG A 579 -20.90 11.96 -10.83
N PRO A 580 -20.60 11.96 -9.52
CA PRO A 580 -21.57 12.40 -8.51
C PRO A 580 -21.93 13.88 -8.72
N LYS A 581 -23.19 14.22 -8.43
CA LYS A 581 -23.68 15.60 -8.50
C LYS A 581 -23.58 16.25 -7.12
N ARG A 582 -23.14 17.50 -7.04
CA ARG A 582 -23.21 18.30 -5.82
C ARG A 582 -24.61 18.88 -5.69
N LYS A 583 -25.33 18.47 -4.65
CA LYS A 583 -26.74 18.85 -4.44
C LYS A 583 -26.99 19.57 -3.12
N PHE A 584 -25.96 19.74 -2.27
CA PHE A 584 -26.13 20.47 -1.03
C PHE A 584 -26.42 21.93 -1.36
N ASP A 585 -27.56 22.41 -0.87
CA ASP A 585 -28.01 23.79 -0.99
C ASP A 585 -28.39 24.25 0.42
N PRO A 586 -27.59 25.14 1.05
CA PRO A 586 -27.92 25.71 2.35
C PRO A 586 -29.31 26.35 2.37
N GLY A 587 -29.78 26.81 1.21
CA GLY A 587 -31.10 27.38 1.05
C GLY A 587 -32.26 26.41 1.26
N GLN A 588 -32.02 25.10 1.26
CA GLN A 588 -33.04 24.09 1.58
C GLN A 588 -33.02 23.70 3.07
N VAL A 589 -32.18 24.36 3.88
CA VAL A 589 -32.01 24.11 5.31
C VAL A 589 -32.67 25.23 6.11
N HIS A 590 -33.66 24.88 6.92
CA HIS A 590 -34.35 25.80 7.83
C HIS A 590 -34.16 25.30 9.26
N TRP A 591 -33.55 26.12 10.12
CA TRP A 591 -33.31 25.78 11.52
C TRP A 591 -34.54 26.14 12.37
N GLU A 592 -34.95 25.22 13.23
CA GLU A 592 -36.12 25.30 14.15
C GLU A 592 -37.49 25.39 13.46
N SER A 593 -37.68 26.35 12.55
CA SER A 593 -38.95 26.58 11.84
C SER A 593 -38.72 26.90 10.37
N TRP A 594 -39.74 26.67 9.53
CA TRP A 594 -39.71 27.08 8.13
C TRP A 594 -39.47 28.58 8.03
N GLN A 595 -38.52 28.97 7.17
CA GLN A 595 -38.17 30.37 6.95
C GLN A 595 -38.51 30.70 5.49
N ASP A 596 -39.50 31.56 5.29
CA ASP A 596 -39.79 32.09 3.96
C ASP A 596 -38.60 32.94 3.51
N LYS A 597 -38.14 32.68 2.29
CA LYS A 597 -37.01 33.39 1.67
C LYS A 597 -37.45 34.63 0.91
#